data_AF-A0A7V4BM98-F1
#
_entry.id   AF-A0A7V4BM98-F1
#
_cell.length_a   1.000
_cell.length_b   1.000
_cell.length_c   1.000
_cell.angle_alpha   90.00
_cell.angle_beta   90.00
_cell.angle_gamma   90.00
#
_symmetry.space_group_name_H-M   'P 1'
#
loop_
_entity.id
_entity.type
_entity.pdbx_description
1 polymer ?
#
loop_
_entity_poly.entity_id
_entity_poly.type
_entity_poly.pdbx_seq_one_letter_code
_entity_poly.pdbx_strand_id
1 'polypeptide(L)'
;MQLRRFRYIYRKTKDYLTQGWMLGGMAIILLLPFVIGVGLYLKSVPIFTQYNIWDLIGSAEWKPLSGKFGLYPFILSSLWITLIAIVLALPVAILSAIHLTTYAKPWVLKWAHPLIDI
;
A
#
# COMPACT_ATOMS: atom_id res chain seq x y z
N MET A 1 29.05 -7.43 43.94
CA MET A 1 28.74 -6.06 43.44
C MET A 1 29.16 -5.84 41.97
N GLN A 2 30.29 -6.38 41.50
CA GLN A 2 30.83 -6.19 40.12
C GLN A 2 29.94 -6.75 38.98
N LEU A 3 29.23 -7.87 39.20
CA LEU A 3 28.40 -8.51 38.16
C LEU A 3 27.20 -7.67 37.69
N ARG A 4 26.71 -6.73 38.52
CA ARG A 4 25.60 -5.84 38.13
C ARG A 4 26.05 -4.75 37.14
N ARG A 5 27.31 -4.31 37.21
CA ARG A 5 27.86 -3.24 36.35
C ARG A 5 28.10 -3.73 34.92
N PHE A 6 28.58 -4.96 34.76
CA PHE A 6 28.78 -5.58 33.44
C PHE A 6 27.45 -5.79 32.70
N ARG A 7 26.40 -6.25 33.41
CA ARG A 7 25.04 -6.40 32.87
C ARG A 7 24.41 -5.06 32.49
N TYR A 8 24.71 -3.99 33.22
CA TYR A 8 24.22 -2.64 32.92
C TYR A 8 24.83 -2.08 31.63
N ILE A 9 26.14 -2.23 31.43
CA ILE A 9 26.82 -1.76 30.20
C ILE A 9 26.35 -2.57 28.98
N TYR A 10 26.26 -3.91 29.11
CA TYR A 10 25.76 -4.76 28.03
C TYR A 10 24.32 -4.41 27.61
N ARG A 11 23.43 -4.12 28.57
CA ARG A 11 22.06 -3.68 28.29
C ARG A 11 22.04 -2.33 27.58
N LYS A 12 22.79 -1.35 28.08
CA LYS A 12 22.82 0.01 27.52
C LYS A 12 23.38 0.04 26.09
N THR A 13 24.41 -0.75 25.78
CA THR A 13 24.95 -0.85 24.42
C THR A 13 24.00 -1.57 23.47
N LYS A 14 23.32 -2.62 23.94
CA LYS A 14 22.25 -3.29 23.17
C LYS A 14 21.11 -2.32 22.87
N ASP A 15 20.72 -1.49 23.83
CA ASP A 15 19.63 -0.52 23.68
C ASP A 15 19.98 0.55 22.63
N TYR A 16 21.20 1.11 22.65
CA TYR A 16 21.66 2.06 21.62
C TYR A 16 21.76 1.44 20.23
N LEU A 17 22.21 0.19 20.14
CA LEU A 17 22.23 -0.54 18.88
C LEU A 17 20.80 -0.68 18.35
N THR A 18 19.88 -1.26 19.14
CA THR A 18 18.48 -1.42 18.72
C THR A 18 17.80 -0.11 18.37
N GLN A 19 18.08 0.96 19.12
CA GLN A 19 17.56 2.30 18.85
C GLN A 19 18.08 2.86 17.52
N GLY A 20 19.37 2.67 17.21
CA GLY A 20 19.94 3.06 15.92
C GLY A 20 19.35 2.29 14.74
N TRP A 21 19.13 0.98 14.90
CA TRP A 21 18.47 0.14 13.89
C TRP A 21 17.02 0.57 13.64
N MET A 22 16.26 0.88 14.70
CA MET A 22 14.87 1.34 14.57
C MET A 22 14.77 2.72 13.92
N LEU A 23 15.62 3.68 14.31
CA LEU A 23 15.65 5.02 13.72
C LEU A 23 16.12 4.99 12.26
N GLY A 24 17.12 4.17 11.95
CA GLY A 24 17.57 3.96 10.57
C GLY A 24 16.49 3.37 9.69
N GLY A 25 15.80 2.32 10.16
CA GLY A 25 14.67 1.72 9.45
C GLY A 25 13.52 2.70 9.21
N MET A 26 13.15 3.49 10.23
CA MET A 26 12.14 4.54 10.10
C MET A 26 12.54 5.60 9.08
N ALA A 27 13.78 6.09 9.14
CA ALA A 27 14.28 7.09 8.20
C ALA A 27 14.26 6.55 6.77
N ILE A 28 14.67 5.29 6.54
CA ILE A 28 14.65 4.66 5.22
C ILE A 28 13.21 4.56 4.68
N ILE A 29 12.27 4.07 5.49
CA ILE A 29 10.87 3.92 5.07
C ILE A 29 10.25 5.28 4.70
N LEU A 30 10.58 6.35 5.43
CA LEU A 30 10.08 7.69 5.15
C LEU A 30 10.78 8.36 3.96
N LEU A 31 12.09 8.14 3.78
CA LEU A 31 12.85 8.75 2.69
C LEU A 31 12.64 8.05 1.35
N LEU A 32 12.35 6.74 1.34
CA LEU A 32 12.21 5.96 0.12
C LEU A 32 11.10 6.49 -0.82
N PRO A 33 9.87 6.78 -0.35
CA PRO A 33 8.84 7.40 -1.17
C PRO A 33 9.26 8.76 -1.73
N PHE A 34 10.02 9.54 -0.94
CA PHE A 34 10.51 10.85 -1.37
C PHE A 34 11.51 10.72 -2.52
N VAL A 35 12.48 9.81 -2.40
CA VAL A 35 13.47 9.53 -3.44
C VAL A 35 12.80 9.00 -4.72
N ILE A 36 11.85 8.07 -4.58
CA ILE A 36 11.09 7.55 -5.73
C ILE A 36 10.25 8.66 -6.37
N GLY A 37 9.56 9.49 -5.57
CA GLY A 37 8.74 10.59 -6.04
C GLY A 37 9.54 11.61 -6.84
N VAL A 38 10.71 12.04 -6.33
CA VAL A 38 11.63 12.93 -7.05
C VAL A 38 12.13 12.28 -8.34
N GLY A 39 12.52 11.00 -8.30
CA GLY A 39 13.00 10.27 -9.47
C GLY A 39 11.93 10.14 -10.57
N LEU A 40 10.68 9.88 -10.20
CA LEU A 40 9.55 9.83 -11.13
C LEU A 40 9.23 11.21 -11.70
N TYR A 41 9.25 12.25 -10.87
CA TYR A 41 9.01 13.63 -11.32
C TYR A 41 10.02 14.03 -12.41
N LEU A 42 11.32 13.85 -12.15
CA LEU A 42 12.37 14.19 -13.13
C LEU A 42 12.24 13.42 -14.44
N LYS A 43 11.81 12.15 -14.39
CA LYS A 43 11.53 11.35 -15.60
C LYS A 43 10.26 11.77 -16.33
N SER A 44 9.25 12.29 -15.62
CA SER A 44 7.96 12.66 -16.19
C SER A 44 7.96 14.05 -16.84
N VAL A 45 8.81 14.98 -16.38
CA VAL A 45 8.93 16.33 -16.97
C VAL A 45 9.09 16.34 -18.50
N PRO A 46 10.03 15.59 -19.13
CA PRO A 46 10.18 15.59 -20.58
C PRO A 46 8.94 15.09 -21.33
N ILE A 47 8.12 14.23 -20.71
CA ILE A 47 6.90 13.68 -21.32
C ILE A 47 5.87 14.78 -21.54
N PHE A 48 5.70 15.69 -20.56
CA PHE A 48 4.77 16.83 -20.66
C PHE A 48 5.20 17.89 -21.68
N THR A 49 6.49 17.93 -22.06
CA THR A 49 6.97 18.85 -23.10
C THR A 49 6.74 18.34 -24.52
N GLN A 50 6.62 17.02 -24.70
CA GLN A 50 6.49 16.39 -26.02
C GLN A 50 5.05 15.99 -26.35
N TYR A 51 4.19 15.79 -25.35
CA TYR A 51 2.81 15.35 -25.50
C TYR A 51 1.85 16.30 -24.79
N ASN A 52 0.74 16.62 -25.44
CA ASN A 52 -0.37 17.29 -24.75
C ASN A 52 -1.01 16.34 -23.74
N ILE A 53 -1.54 16.90 -22.65
CA ILE A 53 -2.19 16.13 -21.57
C ILE A 53 -3.35 15.28 -22.10
N TRP A 54 -4.10 15.82 -23.07
CA TRP A 54 -5.21 15.10 -23.71
C TRP A 54 -4.74 13.89 -24.53
N ASP A 55 -3.61 14.01 -25.23
CA ASP A 55 -3.02 12.90 -25.98
C ASP A 55 -2.49 11.82 -25.03
N LEU A 56 -1.93 12.21 -23.88
CA LEU A 56 -1.51 11.27 -22.84
C LEU A 56 -2.70 10.50 -22.25
N ILE A 57 -3.84 11.16 -22.02
CA ILE A 57 -5.04 10.53 -21.45
C ILE A 57 -5.76 9.66 -22.48
N GLY A 58 -5.85 10.11 -23.73
CA GLY A 58 -6.57 9.42 -24.80
C GLY A 58 -5.77 8.31 -25.50
N SER A 59 -4.43 8.33 -25.43
CA SER A 59 -3.59 7.34 -26.08
C SER A 59 -3.69 5.97 -25.41
N ALA A 60 -3.97 4.94 -26.22
CA ALA A 60 -3.99 3.55 -25.79
C ALA A 60 -2.60 2.88 -25.80
N GLU A 61 -1.57 3.52 -26.35
CA GLU A 61 -0.25 2.93 -26.50
C GLU A 61 0.64 3.21 -25.28
N TRP A 62 0.92 2.18 -24.48
CA TRP A 62 1.92 2.23 -23.41
C TRP A 62 3.21 1.52 -23.84
N LYS A 63 4.19 2.28 -24.34
CA LYS A 63 5.52 1.80 -24.75
C LYS A 63 6.61 2.79 -24.28
N PRO A 64 7.00 2.74 -22.99
CA PRO A 64 7.95 3.69 -22.42
C PRO A 64 9.34 3.64 -23.09
N LEU A 65 9.76 2.47 -23.58
CA LEU A 65 11.02 2.29 -24.32
C LEU A 65 11.02 2.97 -25.70
N SER A 66 9.84 3.17 -26.28
CA SER A 66 9.66 3.83 -27.59
C SER A 66 9.22 5.29 -27.45
N GLY A 67 9.26 5.86 -26.23
CA GLY A 67 8.83 7.22 -25.95
C GLY A 67 7.32 7.45 -25.98
N LYS A 68 6.51 6.39 -26.11
CA LYS A 68 5.05 6.50 -26.18
C LYS A 68 4.41 6.21 -24.83
N PHE A 69 3.68 7.19 -24.32
CA PHE A 69 3.03 7.12 -23.01
C PHE A 69 1.53 7.35 -23.17
N GLY A 70 0.74 6.31 -22.90
CA GLY A 70 -0.72 6.35 -22.93
C GLY A 70 -1.31 5.92 -21.60
N LEU A 71 -2.11 6.79 -20.98
CA LEU A 71 -2.77 6.57 -19.68
C LEU A 71 -4.14 5.91 -19.81
N TYR A 72 -4.73 5.90 -21.01
CA TYR A 72 -6.01 5.25 -21.29
C TYR A 72 -6.11 3.81 -20.75
N PRO A 73 -5.14 2.90 -21.00
CA PRO A 73 -5.22 1.54 -20.47
C PRO A 73 -5.22 1.48 -18.95
N PHE A 74 -4.60 2.43 -18.24
CA PHE A 74 -4.61 2.44 -16.77
C PHE A 74 -5.96 2.84 -16.21
N ILE A 75 -6.61 3.85 -16.81
CA ILE A 75 -7.95 4.28 -16.43
C ILE A 75 -8.94 3.14 -16.68
N LEU A 76 -8.91 2.57 -17.88
CA LEU A 76 -9.80 1.46 -18.25
C LEU A 76 -9.56 0.23 -17.37
N SER A 77 -8.30 -0.12 -17.08
CA SER A 77 -7.96 -1.24 -16.20
C SER A 77 -8.49 -1.02 -14.78
N SER A 78 -8.33 0.18 -14.22
CA SER A 78 -8.80 0.48 -12.87
C SER A 78 -10.32 0.36 -12.75
N LEU A 79 -11.06 0.89 -13.74
CA LEU A 79 -12.51 0.76 -13.81
C LEU A 79 -12.96 -0.69 -14.00
N TRP A 80 -12.28 -1.45 -14.87
CA TRP A 80 -12.64 -2.84 -15.13
C TRP A 80 -12.36 -3.74 -13.93
N ILE A 81 -11.21 -3.57 -13.28
CA ILE A 81 -10.83 -4.34 -12.09
C ILE A 81 -11.79 -4.05 -10.94
N THR A 82 -12.11 -2.77 -10.69
CA THR A 82 -13.07 -2.41 -9.63
C THR A 82 -14.45 -2.98 -9.89
N LEU A 83 -14.94 -2.92 -11.14
CA LEU A 83 -16.24 -3.48 -11.51
C LEU A 83 -16.27 -5.00 -11.30
N ILE A 84 -15.26 -5.72 -11.79
CA ILE A 84 -15.13 -7.18 -11.57
C ILE A 84 -15.04 -7.49 -10.08
N ALA A 85 -14.25 -6.74 -9.32
CA ALA A 85 -14.10 -6.93 -7.89
C ALA A 85 -15.45 -6.78 -7.18
N ILE A 86 -16.26 -5.77 -7.54
CA ILE A 86 -17.62 -5.61 -7.01
C ILE A 86 -18.49 -6.80 -7.40
N VAL A 87 -18.52 -7.19 -8.68
CA VAL A 87 -19.35 -8.30 -9.15
C VAL A 87 -19.04 -9.61 -8.41
N LEU A 88 -17.78 -9.86 -8.07
CA LEU A 88 -17.36 -11.05 -7.35
C LEU A 88 -17.53 -10.94 -5.82
N ALA A 89 -17.18 -9.80 -5.23
CA ALA A 89 -17.21 -9.60 -3.78
C ALA A 89 -18.62 -9.35 -3.25
N LEU A 90 -19.47 -8.64 -4.00
CA LEU A 90 -20.79 -8.22 -3.55
C LEU A 90 -21.72 -9.41 -3.22
N PRO A 91 -21.85 -10.47 -4.05
CA PRO A 91 -22.69 -11.61 -3.71
C PRO A 91 -22.23 -12.31 -2.44
N VAL A 92 -20.91 -12.50 -2.29
CA VAL A 92 -20.32 -13.15 -1.11
C VAL A 92 -20.55 -12.31 0.15
N ALA A 93 -20.38 -10.99 0.05
CA ALA A 93 -20.61 -10.05 1.15
C ALA A 93 -22.08 -10.05 1.59
N ILE A 94 -23.02 -9.99 0.65
CA ILE A 94 -24.45 -10.00 0.94
C ILE A 94 -24.87 -11.34 1.56
N LEU A 95 -24.44 -12.47 0.99
CA LEU A 95 -24.74 -13.79 1.55
C LEU A 95 -24.19 -13.95 2.97
N SER A 96 -22.97 -13.45 3.22
CA SER A 96 -22.36 -13.46 4.55
C SER A 96 -23.13 -12.58 5.52
N ALA A 97 -23.56 -11.38 5.10
CA ALA A 97 -24.36 -10.48 5.92
C ALA A 97 -25.71 -11.13 6.30
N ILE A 98 -26.43 -11.71 5.35
CA ILE A 98 -27.71 -12.39 5.59
C ILE A 98 -27.51 -13.59 6.53
N HIS A 99 -26.45 -14.37 6.35
CA HIS A 99 -26.16 -15.51 7.24
C HIS A 99 -25.91 -15.05 8.68
N LEU A 100 -25.16 -13.96 8.86
CA LEU A 100 -24.84 -13.40 10.17
C LEU A 100 -26.06 -12.80 10.88
N THR A 101 -26.97 -12.14 10.17
CA THR A 101 -28.16 -11.53 10.78
C THR A 101 -29.24 -12.55 11.11
N THR A 102 -29.42 -13.56 10.27
CA THR A 102 -30.61 -14.44 10.35
C THR A 102 -30.32 -15.79 10.99
N TYR A 103 -29.11 -16.34 10.82
CA TYR A 103 -28.82 -17.74 11.16
C TYR A 103 -27.61 -17.92 12.10
N ALA A 104 -26.87 -16.86 12.42
CA ALA A 104 -25.65 -17.01 13.19
C ALA A 104 -25.91 -17.42 14.64
N LYS A 105 -25.22 -18.49 15.04
CA LYS A 105 -25.16 -18.92 16.44
C LYS A 105 -24.33 -17.92 17.26
N PRO A 106 -24.57 -17.80 18.59
CA PRO A 106 -23.87 -16.84 19.45
C PRO A 106 -22.34 -16.94 19.41
N TRP A 107 -21.79 -18.13 19.19
CA TRP A 107 -20.34 -18.33 19.08
C TRP A 107 -19.75 -17.72 17.80
N VAL A 108 -20.48 -17.72 16.68
CA VAL A 108 -20.03 -17.13 15.41
C VAL A 108 -20.01 -15.61 15.53
N LEU A 109 -21.05 -15.03 16.15
CA LEU A 109 -21.12 -13.59 16.42
C LEU A 109 -19.96 -13.13 17.30
N LYS A 110 -19.59 -13.90 18.34
CA LYS A 110 -18.46 -13.58 19.22
C LYS A 110 -17.13 -13.46 18.47
N TRP A 111 -16.91 -14.24 17.41
CA TRP A 111 -15.73 -14.14 16.55
C TRP A 111 -15.84 -13.05 15.48
N ALA A 112 -17.04 -12.80 14.96
CA ALA A 112 -17.27 -11.81 13.91
C ALA A 112 -17.32 -10.36 14.44
N HIS A 113 -17.79 -10.13 15.67
CA HIS A 113 -17.95 -8.79 16.25
C HIS A 113 -16.68 -7.92 16.17
N PRO A 114 -15.47 -8.40 16.55
CA PRO A 114 -14.24 -7.59 16.43
C PRO A 114 -13.87 -7.22 14.99
N LEU A 115 -14.35 -7.98 14.00
CA LEU A 115 -14.08 -7.73 12.58
C LEU A 115 -15.05 -6.71 11.97
N ILE A 116 -16.25 -6.62 12.53
CA ILE A 116 -17.30 -5.70 12.08
C ILE A 116 -17.20 -4.35 12.81
N ASP A 117 -16.83 -4.39 14.09
CA ASP A 117 -16.89 -3.25 15.02
C ASP A 117 -15.49 -2.60 15.24
N ILE A 118 -14.67 -2.56 14.19
CA ILE A 118 -13.35 -1.88 14.17
C ILE A 118 -13.51 -0.42 13.77
#